data_AF-A0A6N3E822-F1
#
_entry.id   AF-A0A6N3E822-F1
#
_cell.length_a   1.000
_cell.length_b   1.000
_cell.length_c   1.000
_cell.angle_alpha   90.00
_cell.angle_beta   90.00
_cell.angle_gamma   90.00
#
_symmetry.space_group_name_H-M   'P 1'
#
loop_
_entity.id
_entity.type
_entity.pdbx_description
1 polymer ?
#
loop_
_entity_poly.entity_id
_entity_poly.type
_entity_poly.pdbx_seq_one_letter_code
_entity_poly.pdbx_strand_id
1 'polypeptide(L)'
;MKDKYLRETRMVDFSNPAIQKLIQNMKWKEMGEFERIKAIYNYVRDDVLFGYNIDDGISASKVLADGYGQCNTKGTLFMALLRACNIPCRVHGFTIDKSLQKGAMTGFVYRNAPKNIFHSWVEINFENQWYELEAFILDKTYIKKLQERNPECKGAFCGYGVAVKDFRNLIIEFDRNNTYIQSEGINQDFGVYDCPDELLKEHHQEISAFKAFAYRHIARHLMNRNVRKIRER
;
A
#
# COMPACT_ATOMS: atom_id res chain seq x y z
N MET A 1 -6.59 25.70 4.26
CA MET A 1 -6.13 24.50 5.02
C MET A 1 -6.41 23.19 4.29
N LYS A 2 -7.52 23.02 3.54
CA LYS A 2 -7.76 21.81 2.71
C LYS A 2 -6.85 21.71 1.46
N ASP A 3 -6.33 22.83 0.96
CA ASP A 3 -5.57 22.87 -0.30
C ASP A 3 -4.32 21.99 -0.30
N LYS A 4 -3.65 21.82 0.86
CA LYS A 4 -2.45 20.99 0.95
C LYS A 4 -2.73 19.49 0.77
N TYR A 5 -3.91 19.02 1.20
CA TYR A 5 -4.34 17.62 1.08
C TYR A 5 -4.92 17.26 -0.29
N LEU A 6 -4.99 18.24 -1.20
CA LEU A 6 -5.43 18.09 -2.59
C LEU A 6 -4.30 18.39 -3.59
N ARG A 7 -3.12 18.79 -3.11
CA ARG A 7 -2.03 19.26 -3.95
C ARG A 7 -1.35 18.12 -4.70
N GLU A 8 -1.01 18.37 -5.96
CA GLU A 8 -0.15 17.50 -6.76
C GLU A 8 1.32 17.61 -6.33
N THR A 9 2.04 16.49 -6.39
CA THR A 9 3.48 16.41 -6.11
C THR A 9 4.17 15.56 -7.16
N ARG A 10 5.49 15.36 -7.04
CA ARG A 10 6.24 14.51 -7.98
C ARG A 10 5.80 13.05 -7.87
N MET A 11 5.59 12.55 -6.65
CA MET A 11 5.10 11.18 -6.46
C MET A 11 3.60 11.06 -6.71
N VAL A 12 2.80 12.05 -6.29
CA VAL A 12 1.34 12.07 -6.44
C VAL A 12 0.96 12.81 -7.73
N ASP A 13 1.50 12.37 -8.87
CA ASP A 13 1.44 13.04 -10.18
C ASP A 13 0.11 12.84 -10.92
N PHE A 14 -0.98 13.23 -10.29
CA PHE A 14 -2.31 12.89 -10.78
C PHE A 14 -2.73 13.60 -12.07
N SER A 15 -2.08 14.69 -12.49
CA SER A 15 -2.30 15.34 -13.78
C SER A 15 -1.73 14.53 -14.95
N ASN A 16 -0.98 13.45 -14.67
CA ASN A 16 -0.48 12.55 -15.70
C ASN A 16 -1.63 12.00 -16.57
N PRO A 17 -1.50 12.00 -17.91
CA PRO A 17 -2.56 11.54 -18.81
C PRO A 17 -3.04 10.11 -18.55
N ALA A 18 -2.17 9.20 -18.10
CA ALA A 18 -2.55 7.83 -17.79
C ALA A 18 -3.50 7.75 -16.58
N ILE A 19 -3.25 8.57 -15.55
CA ILE A 19 -4.09 8.68 -14.36
C ILE A 19 -5.45 9.29 -14.73
N GLN A 20 -5.45 10.40 -15.46
CA GLN A 20 -6.70 11.05 -15.89
C GLN A 20 -7.54 10.14 -16.80
N LYS A 21 -6.90 9.39 -17.71
CA LYS A 21 -7.58 8.41 -18.56
C LYS A 21 -8.24 7.29 -17.75
N LEU A 22 -7.56 6.76 -16.73
CA LEU A 22 -8.16 5.77 -15.83
C LEU A 22 -9.40 6.35 -15.13
N ILE A 23 -9.29 7.54 -14.55
CA ILE A 23 -10.40 8.19 -13.83
C ILE A 23 -11.61 8.42 -14.76
N GLN A 24 -11.36 8.84 -16.00
CA GLN A 24 -12.40 9.03 -17.01
C GLN A 24 -13.07 7.70 -17.37
N ASN A 25 -12.29 6.64 -17.62
CA ASN A 25 -12.81 5.32 -17.97
C ASN A 25 -13.66 4.72 -16.84
N MET A 26 -13.24 4.90 -15.59
CA MET A 26 -13.94 4.40 -14.41
C MET A 26 -15.11 5.28 -13.98
N LYS A 27 -15.26 6.47 -14.58
CA LYS A 27 -16.30 7.46 -14.28
C LYS A 27 -16.40 7.84 -12.80
N TRP A 28 -15.30 7.77 -12.06
CA TRP A 28 -15.30 8.01 -10.62
C TRP A 28 -15.80 9.41 -10.25
N LYS A 29 -15.52 10.43 -11.09
CA LYS A 29 -16.00 11.81 -10.87
C LYS A 29 -17.52 11.96 -10.96
N GLU A 30 -18.22 11.01 -11.59
CA GLU A 30 -19.69 11.00 -11.73
C GLU A 30 -20.38 10.31 -10.54
N MET A 31 -19.63 9.59 -9.69
CA MET A 31 -20.17 8.89 -8.53
C MET A 31 -20.36 9.83 -7.34
N GLY A 32 -21.32 9.48 -6.47
CA GLY A 32 -21.44 10.10 -5.14
C GLY A 32 -20.15 9.89 -4.33
N GLU A 33 -19.83 10.82 -3.43
CA GLU A 33 -18.51 10.88 -2.77
C GLU A 33 -18.10 9.58 -2.07
N PHE A 34 -19.01 8.95 -1.33
CA PHE A 34 -18.77 7.67 -0.67
C PHE A 34 -18.46 6.55 -1.69
N GLU A 35 -19.31 6.39 -2.71
CA GLU A 35 -19.12 5.36 -3.74
C GLU A 35 -17.85 5.59 -4.54
N ARG A 36 -17.49 6.85 -4.79
CA ARG A 36 -16.23 7.23 -5.43
C ARG A 36 -15.03 6.76 -4.62
N ILE A 37 -14.99 7.07 -3.33
CA ILE A 37 -13.90 6.64 -2.43
C ILE A 37 -13.81 5.12 -2.40
N LYS A 38 -14.95 4.45 -2.21
CA LYS A 38 -15.04 2.98 -2.14
C LYS A 38 -14.58 2.32 -3.44
N ALA A 39 -14.97 2.85 -4.60
CA ALA A 39 -14.56 2.35 -5.90
C ALA A 39 -13.06 2.53 -6.15
N ILE A 40 -12.49 3.69 -5.80
CA ILE A 40 -11.05 3.93 -5.89
C ILE A 40 -10.27 2.98 -4.96
N TYR A 41 -10.72 2.85 -3.71
CA TYR A 41 -10.12 1.95 -2.72
C TYR A 41 -10.12 0.50 -3.22
N ASN A 42 -11.26 0.02 -3.73
CA ASN A 42 -11.40 -1.33 -4.27
C ASN A 42 -10.48 -1.55 -5.49
N TYR A 43 -10.40 -0.58 -6.40
CA TYR A 43 -9.50 -0.66 -7.55
C TYR A 43 -8.04 -0.80 -7.12
N VAL A 44 -7.59 0.07 -6.19
CA VAL A 44 -6.22 -0.03 -5.69
C VAL A 44 -6.00 -1.35 -4.97
N ARG A 45 -6.96 -1.84 -4.19
CA ARG A 45 -6.84 -3.11 -3.47
C ARG A 45 -6.72 -4.30 -4.42
N ASP A 46 -7.65 -4.43 -5.36
CA ASP A 46 -7.89 -5.68 -6.09
C ASP A 46 -7.30 -5.68 -7.51
N ASP A 47 -7.24 -4.53 -8.20
CA ASP A 47 -6.75 -4.43 -9.58
C ASP A 47 -5.25 -4.08 -9.65
N VAL A 48 -4.71 -3.39 -8.64
CA VAL A 48 -3.26 -3.13 -8.52
C VAL A 48 -2.67 -4.19 -7.60
N LEU A 49 -2.02 -5.22 -8.17
CA LEU A 49 -1.63 -6.39 -7.40
C LEU A 49 -0.59 -6.07 -6.30
N PHE A 50 -0.61 -6.81 -5.19
CA PHE A 50 0.49 -6.75 -4.22
C PHE A 50 1.79 -7.25 -4.88
N GLY A 51 2.86 -6.46 -4.75
CA GLY A 51 4.20 -6.73 -5.27
C GLY A 51 5.20 -5.62 -4.91
N TYR A 52 6.46 -5.78 -5.26
CA TYR A 52 7.57 -4.92 -4.86
C TYR A 52 8.12 -4.19 -6.09
N ASN A 53 7.96 -2.86 -6.11
CA ASN A 53 8.46 -2.00 -7.19
C ASN A 53 9.99 -1.86 -7.13
N ILE A 54 10.55 -1.08 -8.06
CA ILE A 54 11.99 -0.82 -8.12
C ILE A 54 12.48 0.11 -7.00
N ASP A 55 11.60 0.99 -6.51
CA ASP A 55 11.90 2.02 -5.52
C ASP A 55 10.60 2.52 -4.88
N ASP A 56 10.64 3.00 -3.63
CA ASP A 56 9.49 3.60 -2.95
C ASP A 56 9.15 5.00 -3.49
N GLY A 57 10.14 5.71 -4.06
CA GLY A 57 10.00 7.08 -4.54
C GLY A 57 9.47 7.25 -5.96
N ILE A 58 8.90 6.20 -6.56
CA ILE A 58 8.32 6.27 -7.91
C ILE A 58 6.98 7.01 -7.94
N SER A 59 6.63 7.56 -9.10
CA SER A 59 5.37 8.29 -9.29
C SER A 59 4.15 7.37 -9.34
N ALA A 60 2.98 7.90 -9.00
CA ALA A 60 1.69 7.20 -9.08
C ALA A 60 1.44 6.67 -10.50
N SER A 61 1.75 7.46 -11.53
CA SER A 61 1.67 7.03 -12.93
C SER A 61 2.58 5.83 -13.24
N LYS A 62 3.76 5.74 -12.62
CA LYS A 62 4.67 4.59 -12.77
C LYS A 62 4.13 3.35 -12.06
N VAL A 63 3.52 3.51 -10.89
CA VAL A 63 2.86 2.41 -10.16
C VAL A 63 1.69 1.87 -10.98
N LEU A 64 0.88 2.76 -11.55
CA LEU A 64 -0.21 2.39 -12.45
C LEU A 64 0.31 1.60 -13.66
N ALA A 65 1.40 2.07 -14.29
CA ALA A 65 2.01 1.37 -15.42
C ALA A 65 2.61 0.00 -15.05
N ASP A 66 3.12 -0.16 -13.83
CA ASP A 66 3.61 -1.46 -13.34
C ASP A 66 2.46 -2.46 -13.10
N GLY A 67 1.27 -1.98 -12.73
CA GLY A 67 0.11 -2.82 -12.41
C GLY A 67 0.23 -3.56 -11.07
N TYR A 68 1.25 -3.24 -10.28
CA TYR A 68 1.45 -3.78 -8.93
C TYR A 68 2.20 -2.79 -8.04
N GLY A 69 2.07 -2.98 -6.73
CA GLY A 69 2.90 -2.29 -5.77
C GLY A 69 2.77 -2.78 -4.34
N GLN A 70 3.50 -2.12 -3.46
CA GLN A 70 3.54 -2.38 -2.02
C GLN A 70 2.85 -1.24 -1.28
N CYS A 71 2.84 -1.24 0.05
CA CYS A 71 2.23 -0.19 0.88
C CYS A 71 2.48 1.24 0.37
N ASN A 72 3.75 1.65 0.28
CA ASN A 72 4.12 3.03 -0.02
C ASN A 72 3.73 3.41 -1.45
N THR A 73 3.96 2.52 -2.42
CA THR A 73 3.71 2.79 -3.84
C THR A 73 2.24 2.68 -4.20
N LYS A 74 1.52 1.69 -3.68
CA LYS A 74 0.05 1.63 -3.78
C LYS A 74 -0.60 2.80 -3.04
N GLY A 75 -0.08 3.21 -1.89
CA GLY A 75 -0.53 4.41 -1.16
C GLY A 75 -0.35 5.68 -2.00
N THR A 76 0.80 5.81 -2.67
CA THR A 76 1.08 6.92 -3.59
C THR A 76 0.07 6.97 -4.75
N LEU A 77 -0.20 5.83 -5.39
CA LEU A 77 -1.23 5.74 -6.42
C LEU A 77 -2.63 6.06 -5.85
N PHE A 78 -2.97 5.50 -4.70
CA PHE A 78 -4.27 5.73 -4.06
C PHE A 78 -4.50 7.22 -3.78
N MET A 79 -3.50 7.90 -3.21
CA MET A 79 -3.56 9.35 -2.98
C MET A 79 -3.75 10.12 -4.28
N ALA A 80 -3.08 9.74 -5.37
CA ALA A 80 -3.21 10.42 -6.66
C ALA A 80 -4.64 10.30 -7.22
N LEU A 81 -5.22 9.10 -7.16
CA LEU A 81 -6.60 8.86 -7.60
C LEU A 81 -7.61 9.63 -6.74
N LEU A 82 -7.44 9.62 -5.41
CA LEU A 82 -8.28 10.36 -4.47
C LEU A 82 -8.24 11.86 -4.75
N ARG A 83 -7.04 12.46 -4.84
CA ARG A 83 -6.87 13.90 -5.05
C ARG A 83 -7.40 14.37 -6.39
N ALA A 84 -7.18 13.61 -7.45
CA ALA A 84 -7.77 13.90 -8.76
C ALA A 84 -9.31 13.85 -8.76
N CYS A 85 -9.89 13.09 -7.83
CA CYS A 85 -11.31 13.01 -7.56
C CYS A 85 -11.77 13.98 -6.44
N ASN A 86 -10.95 14.96 -6.09
CA ASN A 86 -11.21 15.98 -5.08
C ASN A 86 -11.52 15.42 -3.67
N ILE A 87 -10.90 14.28 -3.32
CA ILE A 87 -10.95 13.71 -1.97
C ILE A 87 -9.67 14.11 -1.23
N PRO A 88 -9.74 14.91 -0.16
CA PRO A 88 -8.57 15.26 0.63
C PRO A 88 -8.01 14.03 1.34
N CYS A 89 -6.70 13.81 1.19
CA CYS A 89 -6.00 12.71 1.83
C CYS A 89 -4.60 13.09 2.28
N ARG A 90 -4.08 12.33 3.24
CA ARG A 90 -2.74 12.48 3.82
C ARG A 90 -2.11 11.10 4.02
N VAL A 91 -0.82 11.05 4.29
CA VAL A 91 -0.09 9.79 4.51
C VAL A 91 0.36 9.71 5.96
N HIS A 92 0.32 8.52 6.54
CA HIS A 92 0.85 8.25 7.86
C HIS A 92 2.06 7.32 7.71
N GLY A 93 3.21 7.74 8.22
CA GLY A 93 4.45 6.98 8.12
C GLY A 93 4.81 6.26 9.41
N PHE A 94 5.40 5.08 9.28
CA PHE A 94 5.89 4.30 10.42
C PHE A 94 6.90 3.25 9.94
N THR A 95 7.53 2.53 10.88
CA THR A 95 8.23 1.28 10.57
C THR A 95 7.50 0.08 11.12
N ILE A 96 7.65 -1.04 10.41
CA ILE A 96 7.17 -2.36 10.83
C ILE A 96 8.34 -3.31 11.07
N ASP A 97 8.14 -4.31 11.94
CA ASP A 97 9.12 -5.39 12.09
C ASP A 97 9.10 -6.31 10.85
N LYS A 98 10.28 -6.68 10.35
CA LYS A 98 10.41 -7.53 9.16
C LYS A 98 9.72 -8.87 9.24
N SER A 99 9.42 -9.38 10.44
CA SER A 99 8.63 -10.59 10.65
C SER A 99 7.31 -10.59 9.87
N LEU A 100 6.69 -9.42 9.69
CA LEU A 100 5.50 -9.23 8.85
C LEU A 100 5.73 -9.66 7.40
N GLN A 101 6.94 -9.44 6.89
CA GLN A 101 7.32 -9.78 5.51
C GLN A 101 7.83 -11.22 5.38
N LYS A 102 7.97 -11.97 6.49
CA LYS A 102 8.41 -13.37 6.46
C LYS A 102 7.43 -14.20 5.64
N GLY A 103 7.93 -14.93 4.66
CA GLY A 103 7.10 -15.74 3.78
C GLY A 103 6.75 -15.04 2.47
N ALA A 104 6.62 -13.71 2.43
CA ALA A 104 6.63 -12.93 1.18
C ALA A 104 8.09 -12.72 0.71
N MET A 105 8.96 -12.32 1.63
CA MET A 105 10.41 -12.42 1.53
C MET A 105 10.89 -13.77 2.05
N THR A 106 11.80 -14.44 1.33
CA THR A 106 12.30 -15.78 1.69
C THR A 106 13.82 -15.87 1.63
N GLY A 107 14.39 -16.86 2.32
CA GLY A 107 15.80 -17.23 2.21
C GLY A 107 16.78 -16.09 2.51
N PHE A 108 17.75 -15.89 1.61
CA PHE A 108 18.75 -14.83 1.75
C PHE A 108 18.14 -13.42 1.76
N VAL A 109 17.07 -13.18 0.99
CA VAL A 109 16.41 -11.87 0.94
C VAL A 109 15.88 -11.48 2.32
N TYR A 110 15.17 -12.39 2.99
CA TYR A 110 14.65 -12.14 4.35
C TYR A 110 15.76 -11.97 5.40
N ARG A 111 16.84 -12.77 5.31
CA ARG A 111 17.96 -12.67 6.25
C ARG A 111 18.66 -11.32 6.19
N ASN A 112 18.81 -10.75 4.98
CA ASN A 112 19.52 -9.48 4.76
C ASN A 112 18.61 -8.25 4.79
N ALA A 113 17.29 -8.43 4.86
CA ALA A 113 16.36 -7.34 5.07
C ALA A 113 16.59 -6.68 6.46
N PRO A 114 16.48 -5.35 6.53
CA PRO A 114 16.59 -4.62 7.80
C PRO A 114 15.49 -5.05 8.75
N LYS A 115 15.76 -4.93 10.06
CA LYS A 115 14.79 -5.32 11.09
C LYS A 115 13.53 -4.44 11.03
N ASN A 116 13.70 -3.14 10.88
CA ASN A 116 12.64 -2.16 10.74
C ASN A 116 12.52 -1.81 9.26
N ILE A 117 11.31 -1.92 8.72
CA ILE A 117 11.03 -1.64 7.31
C ILE A 117 10.12 -0.43 7.24
N PHE A 118 10.50 0.55 6.42
CA PHE A 118 9.70 1.75 6.18
C PHE A 118 8.34 1.41 5.57
N HIS A 119 7.28 2.00 6.10
CA HIS A 119 5.91 1.67 5.78
C HIS A 119 4.98 2.89 5.89
N SER A 120 3.81 2.80 5.28
CA SER A 120 2.78 3.83 5.38
C SER A 120 1.38 3.30 5.09
N TRP A 121 0.37 4.04 5.55
CA TRP A 121 -1.01 3.96 5.07
C TRP A 121 -1.52 5.34 4.65
N VAL A 122 -2.71 5.36 4.06
CA VAL A 122 -3.38 6.59 3.62
C VAL A 122 -4.53 6.90 4.55
N GLU A 123 -4.66 8.16 4.95
CA GLU A 123 -5.82 8.67 5.66
C GLU A 123 -6.64 9.58 4.75
N ILE A 124 -7.95 9.41 4.75
CA ILE A 124 -8.88 10.23 3.96
C ILE A 124 -9.76 11.08 4.86
N ASN A 125 -10.05 12.32 4.44
CA ASN A 125 -11.03 13.15 5.11
C ASN A 125 -12.39 12.97 4.41
N PHE A 126 -13.32 12.30 5.09
CA PHE A 126 -14.67 12.04 4.58
C PHE A 126 -15.67 12.33 5.71
N GLU A 127 -16.77 13.04 5.41
CA GLU A 127 -17.78 13.43 6.42
C GLU A 127 -17.18 14.16 7.64
N ASN A 128 -16.13 14.97 7.43
CA ASN A 128 -15.33 15.66 8.46
C ASN A 128 -14.60 14.75 9.46
N GLN A 129 -14.46 13.47 9.15
CA GLN A 129 -13.68 12.49 9.90
C GLN A 129 -12.46 12.02 9.09
N TRP A 130 -11.37 11.69 9.79
CA TRP A 130 -10.23 11.00 9.19
C TRP A 130 -10.41 9.49 9.34
N TYR A 131 -10.37 8.78 8.21
CA TYR A 131 -10.38 7.31 8.18
C TYR A 131 -9.01 6.79 7.78
N GLU A 132 -8.50 5.82 8.53
CA GLU A 132 -7.22 5.14 8.26
C GLU A 132 -7.47 3.94 7.35
N LEU A 133 -6.87 3.96 6.16
CA LEU A 133 -7.04 2.93 5.14
C LEU A 133 -5.67 2.30 4.85
N GLU A 134 -5.44 1.12 5.41
CA GLU A 134 -4.21 0.33 5.21
C GLU A 134 -4.50 -0.95 4.41
N ALA A 135 -5.69 -1.54 4.55
CA ALA A 135 -5.94 -2.87 4.01
C ALA A 135 -5.99 -2.95 2.47
N PHE A 136 -5.90 -1.82 1.75
CA PHE A 136 -5.73 -1.81 0.29
C PHE A 136 -4.43 -2.49 -0.17
N ILE A 137 -3.48 -2.77 0.73
CA ILE A 137 -2.19 -3.37 0.39
C ILE A 137 -2.35 -4.76 -0.26
N LEU A 138 -3.28 -5.58 0.23
CA LEU A 138 -3.45 -6.96 -0.20
C LEU A 138 -4.77 -7.17 -0.94
N ASP A 139 -4.67 -7.73 -2.16
CA ASP A 139 -5.85 -8.13 -2.93
C ASP A 139 -6.58 -9.32 -2.28
N LYS A 140 -7.91 -9.37 -2.48
CA LYS A 140 -8.76 -10.44 -1.94
C LYS A 140 -8.29 -11.84 -2.32
N THR A 141 -7.80 -12.01 -3.55
CA THR A 141 -7.31 -13.31 -4.03
C THR A 141 -6.12 -13.78 -3.21
N TYR A 142 -5.15 -12.90 -2.99
CA TYR A 142 -3.98 -13.18 -2.16
C TYR A 142 -4.36 -13.54 -0.71
N ILE A 143 -5.26 -12.76 -0.09
CA ILE A 143 -5.77 -13.03 1.26
C ILE A 143 -6.44 -14.41 1.34
N LYS A 144 -7.36 -14.69 0.40
CA LYS A 144 -8.08 -15.96 0.34
C LYS A 144 -7.11 -17.14 0.25
N LYS A 145 -6.08 -17.04 -0.60
CA LYS A 145 -5.05 -18.08 -0.72
C LYS A 145 -4.22 -18.26 0.53
N LEU A 146 -3.89 -17.19 1.25
CA LEU A 146 -3.22 -17.32 2.54
C LEU A 146 -4.11 -18.00 3.58
N GLN A 147 -5.41 -17.71 3.61
CA GLN A 147 -6.38 -18.34 4.49
C GLN A 147 -6.58 -19.83 4.17
N GLU A 148 -6.60 -20.20 2.89
CA GLU A 148 -6.67 -21.60 2.41
C GLU A 148 -5.41 -22.40 2.79
N ARG A 149 -4.23 -21.78 2.74
CA ARG A 149 -2.96 -22.42 3.10
C ARG A 149 -2.77 -22.64 4.60
N ASN A 150 -3.48 -21.89 5.43
CA ASN A 150 -3.32 -21.93 6.88
C ASN A 150 -4.67 -22.24 7.56
N PRO A 151 -5.39 -23.33 7.22
CA PRO A 151 -6.78 -23.57 7.62
C PRO A 151 -7.00 -23.60 9.14
N GLU A 152 -5.98 -24.01 9.90
CA GLU A 152 -6.04 -24.12 11.36
C GLU A 152 -5.83 -22.78 12.09
N CYS A 153 -5.30 -21.75 11.41
CA CYS A 153 -5.08 -20.45 12.03
C CYS A 153 -6.40 -19.67 12.16
N LYS A 154 -6.88 -19.48 13.39
CA LYS A 154 -8.12 -18.72 13.69
C LYS A 154 -7.88 -17.44 14.50
N GLY A 155 -6.70 -17.29 15.08
CA GLY A 155 -6.32 -16.13 15.89
C GLY A 155 -5.30 -15.25 15.19
N ALA A 156 -4.29 -14.83 15.95
CA ALA A 156 -3.26 -13.94 15.43
C ALA A 156 -2.46 -14.58 14.30
N PHE A 157 -2.13 -13.78 13.29
CA PHE A 157 -1.31 -14.19 12.16
C PHE A 157 -0.31 -13.09 11.82
N CYS A 158 0.96 -13.47 11.63
CA CYS A 158 2.04 -12.57 11.27
C CYS A 158 2.94 -13.21 10.20
N GLY A 159 3.06 -12.56 9.05
CA GLY A 159 3.83 -13.03 7.91
C GLY A 159 3.10 -12.75 6.59
N TYR A 160 3.79 -12.96 5.49
CA TYR A 160 3.25 -12.85 4.13
C TYR A 160 2.64 -11.47 3.79
N GLY A 161 3.04 -10.41 4.49
CA GLY A 161 2.40 -9.09 4.34
C GLY A 161 1.18 -8.89 5.22
N VAL A 162 0.94 -9.72 6.23
CA VAL A 162 -0.19 -9.63 7.16
C VAL A 162 0.32 -9.61 8.60
N ALA A 163 -0.24 -8.74 9.44
CA ALA A 163 -0.09 -8.79 10.89
C ALA A 163 -1.41 -8.36 11.55
N VAL A 164 -2.17 -9.34 12.07
CA VAL A 164 -3.51 -9.14 12.62
C VAL A 164 -3.77 -10.04 13.84
N LYS A 165 -4.74 -9.66 14.67
CA LYS A 165 -5.20 -10.45 15.83
C LYS A 165 -6.21 -11.55 15.49
N ASP A 166 -7.01 -11.35 14.44
CA ASP A 166 -7.99 -12.32 13.94
C ASP A 166 -7.81 -12.48 12.43
N PHE A 167 -7.21 -13.60 12.03
CA PHE A 167 -6.90 -13.87 10.63
C PHE A 167 -8.11 -14.24 9.77
N ARG A 168 -9.25 -14.58 10.40
CA ARG A 168 -10.46 -15.00 9.69
C ARG A 168 -11.40 -13.84 9.44
N ASN A 169 -11.47 -12.90 10.37
CA ASN A 169 -12.36 -11.76 10.30
C ASN A 169 -11.59 -10.48 10.01
N LEU A 170 -11.05 -10.38 8.79
CA LEU A 170 -10.27 -9.23 8.34
C LEU A 170 -11.18 -8.09 7.90
N ILE A 171 -10.95 -6.88 8.44
CA ILE A 171 -11.67 -5.66 8.05
C ILE A 171 -10.95 -5.02 6.87
N ILE A 172 -11.19 -5.57 5.67
CA ILE A 172 -10.55 -5.12 4.43
C ILE A 172 -11.45 -4.30 3.53
N GLU A 173 -12.75 -4.24 3.83
CA GLU A 173 -13.73 -3.44 3.10
C GLU A 173 -13.84 -2.05 3.71
N PHE A 174 -13.90 -1.04 2.85
CA PHE A 174 -14.23 0.30 3.28
C PHE A 174 -15.75 0.52 3.20
N ASP A 175 -16.34 0.73 4.38
CA ASP A 175 -17.75 1.07 4.58
C ASP A 175 -17.88 2.05 5.76
N ARG A 176 -17.21 3.21 5.65
CA ARG A 176 -17.11 4.24 6.72
C ARG A 176 -16.45 3.70 8.01
N ASN A 177 -15.45 2.86 7.83
CA ASN A 177 -14.62 2.30 8.90
C ASN A 177 -13.14 2.43 8.53
N ASN A 178 -12.28 2.32 9.55
CA ASN A 178 -10.85 2.12 9.31
C ASN A 178 -10.59 0.69 8.81
N THR A 179 -9.56 0.50 7.99
CA THR A 179 -9.17 -0.82 7.48
C THR A 179 -7.71 -1.08 7.81
N TYR A 180 -7.42 -2.27 8.36
CA TYR A 180 -6.06 -2.67 8.76
C TYR A 180 -5.76 -4.09 8.33
N ILE A 181 -4.50 -4.32 7.97
CA ILE A 181 -3.98 -5.64 7.65
C ILE A 181 -2.54 -5.85 8.14
N GLN A 182 -1.86 -4.79 8.58
CA GLN A 182 -0.46 -4.79 9.01
C GLN A 182 -0.19 -4.01 10.30
N SER A 183 -1.21 -3.37 10.89
CA SER A 183 -1.07 -2.51 12.06
C SER A 183 -0.43 -3.16 13.30
N GLU A 184 -0.60 -4.47 13.51
CA GLU A 184 0.05 -5.18 14.63
C GLU A 184 1.57 -5.32 14.45
N GLY A 185 2.10 -4.98 13.27
CA GLY A 185 3.54 -5.01 12.96
C GLY A 185 4.28 -3.71 13.26
N ILE A 186 3.58 -2.61 13.59
CA ILE A 186 4.18 -1.29 13.80
C ILE A 186 5.10 -1.31 15.02
N ASN A 187 6.31 -0.77 14.86
CA ASN A 187 7.28 -0.68 15.95
C ASN A 187 7.88 0.73 16.15
N GLN A 188 7.61 1.68 15.25
CA GLN A 188 7.92 3.09 15.42
C GLN A 188 6.97 3.92 14.56
N ASP A 189 6.28 4.88 15.18
CA ASP A 189 5.34 5.78 14.52
C ASP A 189 6.05 7.12 14.18
N PHE A 190 5.93 7.58 12.94
CA PHE A 190 6.45 8.87 12.46
C PHE A 190 5.37 9.96 12.37
N GLY A 191 4.10 9.58 12.49
CA GLY A 191 2.96 10.47 12.37
C GLY A 191 2.59 10.79 10.93
N VAL A 192 1.90 11.92 10.79
CA VAL A 192 1.16 12.29 9.59
C VAL A 192 1.90 13.32 8.77
N TYR A 193 1.94 13.10 7.46
CA TYR A 193 2.52 14.00 6.46
C TYR A 193 1.50 14.37 5.39
N ASP A 194 1.70 15.55 4.79
CA ASP A 194 0.81 16.02 3.75
C ASP A 194 0.98 15.23 2.45
N CYS A 195 2.15 14.66 2.16
CA CYS A 195 2.41 13.87 0.95
C CYS A 195 3.54 12.84 1.15
N PRO A 196 3.60 11.78 0.33
CA PRO A 196 4.65 10.76 0.41
C PRO A 196 6.04 11.32 0.06
N ASP A 197 6.14 12.39 -0.72
CA ASP A 197 7.42 13.04 -1.05
C ASP A 197 8.12 13.58 0.20
N GLU A 198 7.38 14.24 1.10
CA GLU A 198 7.89 14.78 2.37
C GLU A 198 8.24 13.66 3.34
N LEU A 199 7.33 12.68 3.50
CA LEU A 199 7.55 11.53 4.35
C LEU A 199 8.82 10.76 3.94
N LEU A 200 8.96 10.48 2.64
CA LEU A 200 10.11 9.75 2.13
C LEU A 200 11.40 10.59 2.26
N LYS A 201 11.35 11.90 2.06
CA LYS A 201 12.51 12.77 2.25
C LYS A 201 13.05 12.68 3.68
N GLU A 202 12.17 12.66 4.68
CA GLU A 202 12.54 12.63 6.09
C GLU A 202 12.93 11.23 6.60
N HIS A 203 12.23 10.19 6.14
CA HIS A 203 12.35 8.84 6.71
C HIS A 203 12.75 7.74 5.72
N HIS A 204 13.35 8.09 4.57
CA HIS A 204 13.83 7.08 3.62
C HIS A 204 14.75 6.06 4.28
N GLN A 205 14.64 4.82 3.82
CA GLN A 205 15.45 3.74 4.33
C GLN A 205 16.85 3.78 3.70
N GLU A 206 17.86 4.19 4.49
CA GLU A 206 19.24 4.18 4.03
C GLU A 206 19.72 2.75 3.71
N ILE A 207 20.04 2.51 2.44
CA ILE A 207 20.64 1.27 1.98
C ILE A 207 21.90 1.59 1.16
N SER A 208 22.97 0.84 1.40
CA SER A 208 24.20 0.96 0.59
C SER A 208 23.88 0.77 -0.90
N ALA A 209 24.60 1.46 -1.79
CA ALA A 209 24.41 1.37 -3.24
C ALA A 209 24.41 -0.08 -3.77
N PHE A 210 25.27 -0.95 -3.21
CA PHE A 210 25.29 -2.37 -3.56
C PHE A 210 23.99 -3.11 -3.19
N LYS A 211 23.46 -2.88 -1.97
CA LYS A 211 22.17 -3.44 -1.55
C LYS A 211 21.01 -2.90 -2.38
N ALA A 212 21.03 -1.62 -2.73
CA ALA A 212 20.04 -1.01 -3.63
C ALA A 212 20.07 -1.67 -5.01
N PHE A 213 21.27 -1.86 -5.58
CA PHE A 213 21.45 -2.56 -6.85
C PHE A 213 20.94 -4.01 -6.78
N ALA A 214 21.34 -4.77 -5.76
CA ALA A 214 20.88 -6.15 -5.58
C ALA A 214 19.36 -6.25 -5.39
N TYR A 215 18.75 -5.29 -4.68
CA TYR A 215 17.29 -5.22 -4.55
C TYR A 215 16.61 -5.01 -5.90
N ARG A 216 17.06 -3.98 -6.65
CA ARG A 216 16.48 -3.55 -7.92
C ARG A 216 16.59 -4.61 -9.02
N HIS A 217 17.65 -5.41 -9.02
CA HIS A 217 17.89 -6.37 -10.11
C HIS A 217 17.62 -7.83 -9.74
N ILE A 218 17.56 -8.18 -8.45
CA ILE A 218 17.43 -9.58 -8.01
C ILE A 218 16.32 -9.73 -6.97
N ALA A 219 16.45 -9.09 -5.81
CA ALA A 219 15.62 -9.42 -4.64
C ALA A 219 14.13 -9.19 -4.91
N ARG A 220 13.76 -8.03 -5.48
CA ARG A 220 12.35 -7.71 -5.76
C ARG A 220 11.71 -8.70 -6.73
N HIS A 221 12.46 -9.20 -7.71
CA HIS A 221 11.94 -10.17 -8.68
C HIS A 221 11.68 -11.54 -8.02
N LEU A 222 12.56 -11.96 -7.11
CA LEU A 222 12.35 -13.18 -6.30
C LEU A 222 11.13 -13.04 -5.40
N MET A 223 10.98 -11.88 -4.75
CA MET A 223 9.84 -11.56 -3.90
C MET A 223 8.53 -11.54 -4.71
N ASN A 224 8.51 -10.88 -5.87
CA ASN A 224 7.35 -10.85 -6.77
C ASN A 224 6.97 -12.23 -7.29
N ARG A 225 7.96 -13.07 -7.63
CA ARG A 225 7.70 -14.47 -8.03
C ARG A 225 7.04 -15.24 -6.88
N ASN A 226 7.47 -15.00 -5.65
CA ASN A 226 6.95 -15.67 -4.49
C ASN A 226 5.52 -15.20 -4.13
N VAL A 227 5.26 -13.89 -4.17
CA VAL A 227 3.92 -13.32 -3.99
C VAL A 227 2.95 -13.86 -5.05
N ARG A 228 3.39 -13.96 -6.31
CA ARG A 228 2.60 -14.58 -7.38
C ARG A 228 2.28 -16.05 -7.08
N LYS A 229 3.28 -16.83 -6.66
CA LYS A 229 3.08 -18.23 -6.26
C LYS A 229 2.07 -18.37 -5.10
N ILE A 230 2.01 -17.40 -4.18
CA ILE A 230 1.01 -17.40 -3.11
C ILE A 230 -0.39 -17.21 -3.69
N ARG A 231 -0.56 -16.25 -4.59
CA ARG A 231 -1.83 -15.96 -5.25
C ARG A 231 -2.34 -17.12 -6.14
N GLU A 232 -1.44 -17.92 -6.72
CA GLU A 232 -1.79 -18.98 -7.67
C GLU A 232 -2.05 -20.36 -7.05
N ARG A 233 -1.52 -20.65 -5.85
CA ARG A 233 -1.69 -21.98 -5.21
C ARG A 233 -2.44 -21.83 -3.91
#